data_AF-A0A945AH59-F1
#
_entry.id   AF-A0A945AH59-F1
#
_cell.length_a   1.000
_cell.length_b   1.000
_cell.length_c   1.000
_cell.angle_alpha   90.00
_cell.angle_beta   90.00
_cell.angle_gamma   90.00
#
_symmetry.space_group_name_H-M   'P 1'
#
loop_
_entity.id
_entity.type
_entity.pdbx_description
1 polymer ?
#
loop_
_entity_poly.entity_id
_entity_poly.type
_entity_poly.pdbx_seq_one_letter_code
_entity_poly.pdbx_strand_id
1 'polypeptide(L)'
;MHLLLRSILIFVFCLCGFSGCAVRSLPPIKFVPGLGHKADYSMEGILQRALGDKNPAVRKDAVRLLGTMVNTPAEQQRSAEALGKALSDKEESIRLEAVRALGNIDANISGRYLSKALSDKSVRVRVQVVQELREAYRRQSGQLQALGANQ
;
A
#
# COMPACT_ATOMS: atom_id res chain seq x y z
N MET A 1 33.46 24.53 40.86
CA MET A 1 33.40 23.45 39.86
C MET A 1 32.40 22.33 40.22
N HIS A 2 31.21 22.63 40.77
CA HIS A 2 30.20 21.59 41.10
C HIS A 2 28.78 21.92 40.60
N LEU A 3 28.58 23.03 39.87
CA LEU A 3 27.27 23.44 39.35
C LEU A 3 27.00 23.09 37.87
N LEU A 4 27.99 22.57 37.12
CA LEU A 4 27.79 22.19 35.70
C LEU A 4 27.53 20.68 35.49
N LEU A 5 27.76 19.83 36.50
CA LEU A 5 27.58 18.38 36.38
C LEU A 5 26.14 17.91 36.67
N ARG A 6 25.32 18.71 37.36
CA ARG A 6 23.92 18.35 37.68
C ARG A 6 22.92 18.68 36.57
N SER A 7 23.28 19.54 35.62
CA SER A 7 22.43 19.84 34.45
C SER A 7 22.57 18.83 33.30
N ILE A 8 23.59 17.96 33.32
CA ILE A 8 23.79 16.92 32.31
C ILE A 8 22.90 15.70 32.57
N LEU A 9 22.43 15.50 33.81
CA LEU A 9 21.57 14.38 34.19
C LEU A 9 20.09 14.55 33.82
N ILE A 10 19.71 15.69 33.24
CA ILE A 10 18.37 15.90 32.64
C ILE A 10 18.39 15.55 31.13
N PHE A 11 19.58 15.46 30.51
CA PHE A 11 19.72 15.22 29.07
C PHE A 11 19.63 13.74 28.67
N VAL A 12 19.67 12.80 29.64
CA VAL A 12 19.53 11.35 29.39
C VAL A 12 18.05 10.90 29.38
N PHE A 13 17.11 11.85 29.45
CA PHE A 13 15.68 11.59 29.23
C PHE A 13 15.29 11.62 27.74
N CYS A 14 16.24 11.75 26.82
CA CYS A 14 16.03 11.92 25.38
C CYS A 14 16.52 10.74 24.53
N LEU A 15 16.35 9.49 24.99
CA LEU A 15 16.61 8.29 24.16
C LEU A 15 15.55 7.17 24.31
N CYS A 16 14.42 7.46 24.94
CA CYS A 16 13.30 6.52 25.04
C CYS A 16 11.99 7.23 24.68
N GLY A 17 11.83 7.60 23.41
CA GLY A 17 10.60 8.24 22.96
C GLY A 17 10.43 8.13 21.45
N PHE A 18 9.43 7.34 21.05
CA PHE A 18 8.79 7.39 19.73
C PHE A 18 9.55 6.77 18.54
N SER A 19 9.71 5.46 18.57
CA SER A 19 9.55 4.64 17.36
C SER A 19 8.45 3.58 17.56
N GLY A 20 7.35 4.01 18.19
CA GLY A 20 6.12 3.23 18.30
C GLY A 20 5.13 3.57 17.20
N CYS A 21 5.46 3.32 15.93
CA CYS A 21 4.53 3.35 14.79
C CYS A 21 5.02 2.31 13.78
N ALA A 22 4.47 1.09 13.72
CA ALA A 22 3.53 0.74 12.64
C ALA A 22 2.80 -0.60 12.87
N VAL A 23 2.57 -1.04 14.11
CA VAL A 23 1.74 -2.25 14.39
C VAL A 23 0.28 -1.85 14.66
N ARG A 24 -0.31 -1.05 13.77
CA ARG A 24 -1.76 -0.82 13.78
C ARG A 24 -2.30 -0.94 12.36
N SER A 25 -3.17 -1.93 12.19
CA SER A 25 -3.96 -2.24 11.00
C SER A 25 -3.40 -3.28 10.02
N LEU A 26 -2.60 -4.26 10.46
CA LEU A 26 -2.63 -5.55 9.76
C LEU A 26 -3.91 -6.30 10.19
N PRO A 27 -4.92 -6.48 9.31
CA PRO A 27 -5.99 -7.44 9.57
C PRO A 27 -5.37 -8.83 9.84
N PRO A 28 -5.96 -9.66 10.70
CA PRO A 28 -5.42 -10.97 11.03
C PRO A 28 -5.42 -11.83 9.76
N ILE A 29 -4.25 -11.98 9.14
CA ILE A 29 -4.09 -12.87 8.01
C ILE A 29 -4.21 -14.28 8.56
N LYS A 30 -5.20 -15.05 8.10
CA LYS A 30 -5.24 -16.50 8.33
C LYS A 30 -4.36 -17.20 7.30
N PHE A 31 -3.12 -16.72 7.14
CA PHE A 31 -2.11 -17.29 6.26
C PHE A 31 -0.92 -17.65 7.13
N VAL A 32 -0.72 -18.94 7.35
CA VAL A 32 0.48 -19.47 7.98
C VAL A 32 1.30 -20.07 6.84
N PRO A 33 2.32 -19.36 6.30
CA PRO A 33 3.25 -19.99 5.40
C PRO A 33 3.93 -21.14 6.16
N GLY A 34 3.72 -22.38 5.73
CA GLY A 34 4.45 -23.53 6.26
C GLY A 34 5.89 -23.45 5.76
N LEU A 35 6.76 -22.71 6.45
CA LEU A 35 8.13 -22.47 6.00
C LEU A 35 9.12 -22.62 7.15
N GLY A 36 10.02 -23.61 7.00
CA GLY A 36 11.14 -23.87 7.89
C GLY A 36 12.20 -22.77 7.87
N HIS A 37 13.15 -22.92 8.79
CA HIS A 37 14.13 -21.96 9.35
C HIS A 37 15.11 -21.23 8.38
N LYS A 38 14.82 -21.15 7.08
CA LYS A 38 15.64 -20.43 6.10
C LYS A 38 14.78 -19.73 5.04
N ALA A 39 14.50 -18.44 5.20
CA ALA A 39 14.68 -17.45 4.14
C ALA A 39 14.55 -16.04 4.70
N ASP A 40 15.29 -15.10 4.12
CA ASP A 40 14.98 -13.68 4.20
C ASP A 40 13.63 -13.43 3.51
N TYR A 41 12.54 -13.43 4.28
CA TYR A 41 11.20 -13.16 3.76
C TYR A 41 10.86 -11.68 3.92
N SER A 42 10.85 -10.93 2.81
CA SER A 42 10.13 -9.66 2.76
C SER A 42 8.63 -9.92 2.76
N MET A 43 7.86 -9.15 3.55
CA MET A 43 6.39 -9.23 3.56
C MET A 43 5.79 -9.11 2.16
N GLU A 44 6.37 -8.27 1.32
CA GLU A 44 5.94 -8.12 -0.08
C GLU A 44 6.04 -9.43 -0.85
N GLY A 45 7.14 -10.18 -0.68
CA GLY A 45 7.35 -11.46 -1.34
C GLY A 45 6.38 -12.54 -0.85
N ILE A 46 5.94 -12.47 0.40
CA ILE A 46 4.88 -13.33 0.92
C ILE A 46 3.55 -12.99 0.26
N LEU A 47 3.19 -11.70 0.22
CA LEU A 47 1.92 -11.24 -0.35
C LEU A 47 1.84 -11.50 -1.86
N GLN A 48 2.95 -11.32 -2.59
CA GLN A 48 3.02 -11.65 -4.01
C GLN A 48 2.76 -13.14 -4.28
N ARG A 49 3.24 -14.04 -3.41
CA ARG A 49 2.91 -15.48 -3.51
C ARG A 49 1.44 -15.73 -3.16
N ALA A 50 0.91 -15.05 -2.16
CA ALA A 50 -0.49 -15.18 -1.73
C ALA A 50 -1.50 -14.75 -2.81
N LEU A 51 -1.11 -13.89 -3.77
CA LEU A 51 -1.91 -13.60 -4.97
C LEU A 51 -2.15 -14.83 -5.86
N GLY A 52 -1.37 -15.90 -5.72
CA GLY A 52 -1.56 -17.16 -6.44
C GLY A 52 -2.34 -18.22 -5.68
N ASP A 53 -2.84 -17.92 -4.48
CA ASP A 53 -3.48 -18.92 -3.62
C ASP A 53 -4.80 -19.44 -4.22
N LYS A 54 -5.09 -20.73 -3.97
CA LYS A 54 -6.34 -21.36 -4.44
C LYS A 54 -7.56 -20.72 -3.78
N ASN A 55 -7.43 -20.31 -2.53
CA ASN A 55 -8.49 -19.67 -1.76
C ASN A 55 -8.64 -18.19 -2.17
N PRO A 56 -9.79 -17.77 -2.74
CA PRO A 56 -10.02 -16.39 -3.12
C PRO A 56 -9.96 -15.40 -1.95
N ALA A 57 -10.26 -15.84 -0.72
CA ALA A 57 -10.13 -14.98 0.46
C ALA A 57 -8.67 -14.57 0.71
N VAL A 58 -7.73 -15.53 0.61
CA VAL A 58 -6.29 -15.28 0.78
C VAL A 58 -5.79 -14.33 -0.30
N ARG A 59 -6.19 -14.54 -1.55
CA ARG A 59 -5.83 -13.63 -2.67
C ARG A 59 -6.36 -12.21 -2.43
N LYS A 60 -7.61 -12.07 -1.98
CA LYS A 60 -8.22 -10.78 -1.69
C LYS A 60 -7.51 -10.04 -0.56
N ASP A 61 -7.15 -10.75 0.50
CA ASP A 61 -6.41 -10.16 1.62
C ASP A 61 -4.99 -9.75 1.21
N ALA A 62 -4.34 -10.53 0.35
CA ALA A 62 -3.06 -10.14 -0.23
C ALA A 62 -3.17 -8.83 -1.03
N VAL A 63 -4.21 -8.69 -1.87
CA VAL A 63 -4.49 -7.44 -2.61
C VAL A 63 -4.67 -6.26 -1.67
N ARG A 64 -5.46 -6.40 -0.60
CA ARG A 64 -5.67 -5.32 0.38
C ARG A 64 -4.38 -4.88 1.03
N LEU A 65 -3.59 -5.83 1.51
CA LEU A 65 -2.35 -5.56 2.22
C LEU A 65 -1.32 -4.86 1.31
N LEU A 66 -1.19 -5.32 0.06
CA LEU A 66 -0.34 -4.65 -0.93
C LEU A 66 -0.76 -3.18 -1.14
N GLY A 67 -2.06 -2.89 -1.15
CA GLY A 67 -2.58 -1.51 -1.24
C GLY A 67 -2.27 -0.63 -0.02
N THR A 68 -1.92 -1.23 1.12
CA THR A 68 -1.51 -0.49 2.34
C THR A 68 0.00 -0.29 2.44
N MET A 69 0.79 -1.07 1.70
CA MET A 69 2.25 -1.01 1.69
C MET A 69 2.73 0.01 0.65
N VAL A 70 2.54 1.29 0.97
CA VAL A 70 2.74 2.43 0.04
C VAL A 70 3.57 3.57 0.65
N ASN A 71 4.40 3.29 1.66
CA ASN A 71 5.08 4.33 2.44
C ASN A 71 6.27 4.94 1.69
N THR A 72 6.90 4.16 0.80
CA THR A 72 8.01 4.63 -0.03
C THR A 72 7.68 4.50 -1.53
N PRO A 73 8.29 5.31 -2.42
CA PRO A 73 8.11 5.15 -3.87
C PRO A 73 8.48 3.75 -4.38
N ALA A 74 9.50 3.11 -3.79
CA ALA A 74 9.91 1.76 -4.15
C ALA A 74 8.90 0.69 -3.71
N GLU A 75 8.27 0.85 -2.53
CA GLU A 75 7.15 0.01 -2.11
C GLU A 75 5.94 0.22 -3.02
N GLN A 76 5.58 1.47 -3.32
CA GLN A 76 4.48 1.80 -4.21
C GLN A 76 4.64 1.16 -5.59
N GLN A 77 5.83 1.22 -6.18
CA GLN A 77 6.12 0.59 -7.45
C GLN A 77 5.92 -0.94 -7.40
N ARG A 78 6.49 -1.60 -6.39
CA ARG A 78 6.37 -3.07 -6.22
C ARG A 78 4.93 -3.50 -5.94
N SER A 79 4.21 -2.75 -5.11
CA SER A 79 2.80 -2.96 -4.82
C SER A 79 1.94 -2.75 -6.07
N ALA A 80 2.18 -1.68 -6.85
CA ALA A 80 1.46 -1.44 -8.10
C ALA A 80 1.68 -2.54 -9.14
N GLU A 81 2.91 -3.06 -9.27
CA GLU A 81 3.22 -4.19 -10.14
C GLU A 81 2.47 -5.47 -9.72
N ALA A 82 2.44 -5.77 -8.43
CA ALA A 82 1.73 -6.93 -7.90
C ALA A 82 0.21 -6.79 -8.07
N LEU A 83 -0.35 -5.63 -7.72
CA LEU A 83 -1.77 -5.31 -7.91
C LEU A 83 -2.16 -5.31 -9.39
N GLY A 84 -1.27 -4.89 -10.28
CA GLY A 84 -1.45 -4.97 -11.72
C GLY A 84 -1.67 -6.40 -12.23
N LYS A 85 -1.07 -7.41 -11.57
CA LYS A 85 -1.34 -8.83 -11.86
C LYS A 85 -2.73 -9.24 -11.36
N ALA A 86 -3.13 -8.76 -10.17
CA ALA A 86 -4.45 -9.05 -9.58
C ALA A 86 -5.63 -8.48 -10.39
N LEU A 87 -5.40 -7.48 -11.26
CA LEU A 87 -6.37 -7.03 -12.26
C LEU A 87 -6.76 -8.12 -13.28
N SER A 88 -6.03 -9.23 -13.36
CA SER A 88 -6.40 -10.37 -14.21
C SER A 88 -7.07 -11.52 -13.43
N ASP A 89 -7.41 -11.32 -12.16
CA ASP A 89 -8.01 -12.39 -11.34
C ASP A 89 -9.35 -12.85 -11.93
N LYS A 90 -9.61 -14.15 -11.80
CA LYS A 90 -10.87 -14.78 -12.25
C LYS A 90 -12.08 -14.17 -11.53
N GLU A 91 -11.95 -13.82 -10.26
CA GLU A 91 -13.02 -13.26 -9.44
C GLU A 91 -13.14 -11.75 -9.65
N GLU A 92 -14.34 -11.29 -10.04
CA GLU A 92 -14.62 -9.86 -10.17
C GLU A 92 -14.36 -9.09 -8.87
N SER A 93 -14.68 -9.70 -7.72
CA SER A 93 -14.50 -9.06 -6.41
C SER A 93 -13.03 -8.76 -6.08
N ILE A 94 -12.10 -9.57 -6.58
CA ILE A 94 -10.65 -9.36 -6.39
C ILE A 94 -10.15 -8.30 -7.36
N ARG A 95 -10.61 -8.32 -8.62
CA ARG A 95 -10.28 -7.27 -9.60
C ARG A 95 -10.74 -5.89 -9.13
N LEU A 96 -11.95 -5.78 -8.57
CA LEU A 96 -12.45 -4.54 -7.96
C LEU A 96 -11.57 -4.06 -6.80
N GLU A 97 -11.16 -4.98 -5.94
CA GLU A 97 -10.27 -4.66 -4.81
C GLU A 97 -8.90 -4.18 -5.31
N ALA A 98 -8.37 -4.78 -6.37
CA ALA A 98 -7.10 -4.39 -6.96
C ALA A 98 -7.16 -2.98 -7.56
N VAL A 99 -8.28 -2.62 -8.20
CA VAL A 99 -8.51 -1.26 -8.70
C VAL A 99 -8.50 -0.24 -7.56
N ARG A 100 -9.23 -0.52 -6.46
CA ARG A 100 -9.24 0.36 -5.28
C ARG A 100 -7.86 0.51 -4.64
N ALA A 101 -7.15 -0.61 -4.49
CA ALA A 101 -5.79 -0.62 -3.94
C ALA A 101 -4.82 0.19 -4.82
N LEU A 102 -4.95 0.12 -6.15
CA LEU A 102 -4.18 0.95 -7.08
C LEU A 102 -4.55 2.44 -6.98
N GLY A 103 -5.81 2.77 -6.68
CA GLY A 103 -6.25 4.15 -6.43
C GLY A 103 -5.59 4.81 -5.22
N ASN A 104 -5.18 4.02 -4.22
CA ASN A 104 -4.43 4.48 -3.05
C ASN A 104 -2.95 4.76 -3.35
N ILE A 105 -2.41 4.23 -4.45
CA ILE A 105 -1.03 4.46 -4.87
C ILE A 105 -0.96 5.77 -5.67
N ASP A 106 0.21 6.44 -5.64
CA ASP A 106 0.46 7.63 -6.44
C ASP A 106 0.12 7.38 -7.92
N ALA A 107 -0.62 8.32 -8.52
CA ALA A 107 -1.16 8.18 -9.86
C ALA A 107 -0.07 8.07 -10.94
N ASN A 108 1.13 8.62 -10.71
CA ASN A 108 2.25 8.50 -11.64
C ASN A 108 2.77 7.05 -11.71
N ILE A 109 2.57 6.28 -10.64
CA ILE A 109 2.98 4.88 -10.53
C ILE A 109 1.84 3.95 -10.99
N SER A 110 0.63 4.15 -10.45
CA SER A 110 -0.51 3.25 -10.66
C SER A 110 -1.30 3.53 -11.94
N GLY A 111 -1.18 4.73 -12.52
CA GLY A 111 -2.01 5.20 -13.64
C GLY A 111 -1.98 4.28 -14.85
N ARG A 112 -0.82 3.72 -15.21
CA ARG A 112 -0.71 2.75 -16.32
C ARG A 112 -1.56 1.49 -16.11
N TYR A 113 -1.69 1.02 -14.87
CA TYR A 113 -2.48 -0.16 -14.52
C TYR A 113 -3.97 0.14 -14.54
N LEU A 114 -4.37 1.29 -13.98
CA LEU A 114 -5.75 1.76 -14.02
C LEU A 114 -6.23 1.98 -15.46
N SER A 115 -5.42 2.62 -16.31
CA SER A 115 -5.74 2.80 -17.73
C SER A 115 -5.95 1.47 -18.45
N LYS A 116 -5.16 0.44 -18.16
CA LYS A 116 -5.36 -0.90 -18.72
C LYS A 116 -6.66 -1.55 -18.23
N ALA A 117 -7.04 -1.30 -16.98
CA ALA A 117 -8.27 -1.84 -16.37
C ALA A 117 -9.57 -1.22 -16.94
N LEU A 118 -9.49 -0.13 -17.71
CA LEU A 118 -10.64 0.43 -18.43
C LEU A 118 -11.23 -0.55 -19.45
N SER A 119 -10.45 -1.54 -19.90
CA SER A 119 -10.90 -2.60 -20.81
C SER A 119 -11.37 -3.86 -20.09
N ASP A 120 -11.61 -3.82 -18.78
CA ASP A 120 -12.11 -5.00 -18.05
C ASP A 120 -13.46 -5.46 -18.60
N LYS A 121 -13.66 -6.79 -18.63
CA LYS A 121 -14.91 -7.43 -19.07
C LYS A 121 -16.13 -6.99 -18.27
N SER A 122 -15.96 -6.70 -16.97
CA SER A 122 -17.04 -6.28 -16.09
C SER A 122 -17.26 -4.77 -16.14
N VAL A 123 -18.50 -4.36 -16.39
CA VAL A 123 -18.93 -2.95 -16.31
C VAL A 123 -18.61 -2.37 -14.92
N ARG A 124 -18.80 -3.15 -13.86
CA ARG A 124 -18.58 -2.70 -12.47
C ARG A 124 -17.12 -2.34 -12.23
N VAL A 125 -16.20 -3.15 -12.76
CA VAL A 125 -14.76 -2.88 -12.68
C VAL A 125 -14.44 -1.61 -13.45
N ARG A 126 -14.93 -1.45 -14.69
CA ARG A 126 -14.69 -0.24 -15.49
C ARG A 126 -15.19 1.04 -14.80
N VAL A 127 -16.39 0.99 -14.21
CA VAL A 127 -16.94 2.13 -13.44
C VAL A 127 -16.05 2.47 -12.25
N GLN A 128 -15.60 1.46 -11.49
CA GLN A 128 -14.67 1.69 -10.37
C GLN A 128 -13.37 2.35 -10.86
N VAL A 129 -12.80 1.89 -11.98
CA VAL A 129 -11.56 2.49 -12.53
C VAL A 129 -11.75 3.97 -12.85
N VAL A 130 -12.88 4.34 -13.46
CA VAL A 130 -13.19 5.75 -13.75
C VAL A 130 -13.34 6.58 -12.48
N GLN A 131 -13.91 6.00 -11.42
CA GLN A 131 -14.01 6.66 -10.11
C GLN A 131 -12.61 6.92 -9.52
N GLU A 132 -11.75 5.90 -9.47
CA GLU A 132 -10.38 6.04 -8.95
C GLU A 132 -9.55 7.07 -9.73
N LEU A 133 -9.65 7.04 -11.08
CA LEU A 133 -8.96 8.01 -11.92
C LEU A 133 -9.45 9.44 -11.66
N ARG A 134 -10.77 9.65 -11.55
CA ARG A 134 -11.34 10.96 -11.22
C ARG A 134 -10.80 11.48 -9.88
N GLU A 135 -10.74 10.62 -8.87
CA GLU A 135 -10.23 11.00 -7.56
C GLU A 135 -8.73 11.32 -7.58
N ALA A 136 -7.95 10.57 -8.36
CA ALA A 136 -6.53 10.86 -8.59
C ALA A 136 -6.33 12.25 -9.22
N TYR A 137 -7.07 12.58 -10.29
CA TYR A 137 -7.00 13.91 -10.91
C TYR A 137 -7.42 15.03 -9.95
N ARG A 138 -8.46 14.81 -9.14
CA ARG A 138 -8.90 15.79 -8.13
C ARG A 138 -7.80 16.06 -7.10
N ARG A 139 -7.13 15.00 -6.61
CA ARG A 139 -6.00 15.13 -5.67
C ARG A 139 -4.86 15.95 -6.26
N GLN A 140 -4.48 15.65 -7.50
CA GLN A 140 -3.41 16.37 -8.20
C GLN A 140 -3.77 17.84 -8.45
N SER A 141 -5.00 18.13 -8.88
CA SER A 141 -5.46 19.51 -9.10
C SER A 141 -5.49 20.33 -7.81
N GLY A 142 -5.94 19.75 -6.69
CA GLY A 142 -5.90 20.41 -5.39
C GLY A 142 -4.48 20.72 -4.91
N GLN A 143 -3.52 19.83 -5.17
CA GLN A 143 -2.11 20.07 -4.88
C GLN A 143 -1.54 21.24 -5.70
N LEU A 144 -1.85 21.32 -7.00
CA LEU A 144 -1.39 22.41 -7.86
C LEU A 144 -1.94 23.77 -7.42
N GLN A 145 -3.22 23.84 -7.01
CA GLN A 145 -3.84 25.05 -6.49
C GLN A 145 -3.21 25.49 -5.16
N ALA A 146 -2.90 24.55 -4.26
CA ALA A 146 -2.24 24.85 -3.00
C ALA A 146 -0.82 25.39 -3.16
N LEU A 147 -0.10 24.98 -4.22
CA LEU A 147 1.24 25.49 -4.54
C LEU A 147 1.18 26.91 -5.14
N GLY A 148 0.16 27.21 -5.95
CA GLY A 148 -0.03 28.54 -6.54
C GLY A 148 -0.57 29.60 -5.56
N ALA A 149 -1.22 29.19 -4.47
CA ALA A 149 -1.78 30.11 -3.47
C ALA A 149 -0.75 30.62 -2.43
N ASN A 150 0.47 30.08 -2.43
CA ASN A 150 1.57 30.46 -1.52
C ASN A 150 2.65 31.32 -2.22
N GLN A 151 2.35 31.89 -3.38
CA GLN A 151 3.19 32.81 -4.14
C GLN A 151 2.52 34.18 -4.18
#